data_AF-A0AAE0A1W3-F1
#
_entry.id   AF-A0AAE0A1W3-F1
#
_cell.length_a   1.000
_cell.length_b   1.000
_cell.length_c   1.000
_cell.angle_alpha   90.00
_cell.angle_beta   90.00
_cell.angle_gamma   90.00
#
_symmetry.space_group_name_H-M   'P 1'
#
loop_
_entity.id
_entity.type
_entity.pdbx_description
1 polymer ?
#
loop_
_entity_poly.entity_id
_entity_poly.type
_entity_poly.pdbx_seq_one_letter_code
_entity_poly.pdbx_strand_id
1 'polypeptide(L)'
;MEYDPTRPQVREQENFDKYFDVETISMAMEGYVNRRDAAVLRKRALLFLVEFSQKERDVFIPYLALCYFDRFSSREALRVYELELAVVCCLFLASKMRNNSFSVHLFLVSFSSSFEPQYPPTGLTNLTVFALQDHRAKSEHQQRPYTGDGGSDSQCA
;
A
#
# COMPACT_ATOMS: atom_id res chain seq x y z
N MET A 1 -25.35 -30.25 -6.34
CA MET A 1 -24.77 -30.20 -5.00
C MET A 1 -25.51 -29.13 -4.23
N GLU A 2 -26.10 -29.48 -3.09
CA GLU A 2 -26.88 -28.56 -2.26
C GLU A 2 -25.91 -27.93 -1.24
N TYR A 3 -25.83 -26.61 -1.23
CA TYR A 3 -24.97 -25.87 -0.31
C TYR A 3 -25.61 -25.88 1.08
N ASP A 4 -24.95 -26.53 2.05
CA ASP A 4 -25.36 -26.57 3.46
C ASP A 4 -24.52 -25.56 4.26
N PRO A 5 -25.10 -24.42 4.69
CA PRO A 5 -24.38 -23.39 5.43
C PRO A 5 -23.95 -23.82 6.84
N THR A 6 -24.38 -25.00 7.32
CA THR A 6 -24.07 -25.51 8.66
C THR A 6 -22.90 -26.51 8.67
N ARG A 7 -22.37 -26.88 7.49
CA ARG A 7 -21.20 -27.75 7.32
C ARG A 7 -20.20 -27.14 6.35
N PRO A 8 -19.39 -26.15 6.79
CA PRO A 8 -18.26 -25.68 6.00
C PRO A 8 -17.34 -26.86 5.68
N GLN A 9 -16.80 -26.92 4.47
CA GLN A 9 -15.92 -28.02 4.08
C GLN A 9 -14.68 -27.99 5.00
N VAL A 10 -14.21 -29.14 5.50
CA VAL A 10 -13.10 -29.22 6.48
C VAL A 10 -11.86 -28.43 6.05
N ARG A 11 -11.58 -28.37 4.74
CA ARG A 11 -10.50 -27.55 4.16
C ARG A 11 -10.70 -26.04 4.29
N GLU A 12 -11.94 -25.57 4.33
CA GLU A 12 -12.27 -24.15 4.52
C GLU A 12 -12.03 -23.76 5.99
N GLN A 13 -12.35 -24.65 6.93
CA GLN A 13 -12.17 -24.40 8.37
C GLN A 13 -10.70 -24.16 8.76
N GLU A 14 -9.78 -25.01 8.29
CA GLU A 14 -8.32 -24.84 8.53
C GLU A 14 -7.78 -23.54 7.89
N ASN A 15 -8.39 -23.08 6.80
CA ASN A 15 -8.02 -21.81 6.17
C ASN A 15 -8.52 -20.62 7.00
N PHE A 16 -9.70 -20.71 7.63
CA PHE A 16 -10.26 -19.65 8.45
C PHE A 16 -9.39 -19.33 9.66
N ASP A 17 -8.91 -20.35 10.38
CA ASP A 17 -8.04 -20.15 11.55
C ASP A 17 -6.79 -19.34 11.18
N LYS A 18 -6.17 -19.70 10.04
CA LYS A 18 -5.02 -18.97 9.49
C LYS A 18 -5.37 -17.53 9.10
N TYR A 19 -6.56 -17.26 8.58
CA TYR A 19 -6.98 -15.89 8.25
C TYR A 19 -7.20 -15.06 9.52
N PHE A 20 -7.78 -15.62 10.58
CA PHE A 20 -7.98 -14.92 11.86
C PHE A 20 -6.66 -14.57 12.56
N ASP A 21 -5.68 -15.47 12.50
CA ASP A 21 -4.34 -15.20 13.04
C ASP A 21 -3.69 -13.99 12.33
N VAL A 22 -3.81 -13.93 11.00
CA VAL A 22 -3.27 -12.84 10.18
C VAL A 22 -4.09 -11.55 10.34
N GLU A 23 -5.40 -11.65 10.56
CA GLU A 23 -6.27 -10.51 10.83
C GLU A 23 -5.81 -9.77 12.09
N THR A 24 -5.57 -10.52 13.17
CA THR A 24 -5.16 -9.97 14.47
C THR A 24 -3.88 -9.13 14.37
N ILE A 25 -2.85 -9.63 13.67
CA ILE A 25 -1.57 -8.90 13.49
C ILE A 25 -1.68 -7.68 12.56
N SER A 26 -2.78 -7.60 11.81
CA SER A 26 -3.05 -6.53 10.84
C SER A 26 -3.92 -5.41 11.41
N MET A 27 -4.49 -5.60 12.61
CA MET A 27 -5.30 -4.59 13.27
C MET A 27 -4.46 -3.38 13.75
N ALA A 28 -5.15 -2.26 13.93
CA ALA A 28 -4.60 -1.11 14.65
C ALA A 28 -4.28 -1.47 16.10
N MET A 29 -3.30 -0.77 16.70
CA MET A 29 -2.90 -0.99 18.08
C MET A 29 -4.07 -0.79 19.05
N GLU A 30 -4.08 -1.59 20.12
CA GLU A 30 -5.10 -1.51 21.17
C GLU A 30 -5.19 -0.10 21.76
N GLY A 31 -6.40 0.35 22.05
CA GLY A 31 -6.65 1.71 22.54
C GLY A 31 -6.69 2.80 21.46
N TYR A 32 -6.32 2.51 20.21
CA TYR A 32 -6.41 3.46 19.09
C TYR A 32 -7.81 4.07 18.94
N VAL A 33 -8.86 3.25 19.07
CA VAL A 33 -10.26 3.69 18.92
C VAL A 33 -10.67 4.71 20.00
N ASN A 34 -10.03 4.69 21.17
CA ASN A 34 -10.34 5.58 22.28
C ASN A 34 -9.63 6.94 22.19
N ARG A 35 -8.69 7.10 21.24
CA ARG A 35 -7.94 8.33 21.02
C ARG A 35 -8.77 9.34 20.22
N ARG A 36 -9.10 10.48 20.83
CA ARG A 36 -9.92 11.53 20.19
C ARG A 36 -9.25 12.13 18.95
N ASP A 37 -7.94 12.32 19.00
CA ASP A 37 -7.12 12.77 17.87
C ASP A 37 -7.18 11.76 16.72
N ALA A 38 -7.06 10.46 17.01
CA ALA A 38 -7.17 9.40 16.01
C ALA A 38 -8.54 9.41 15.31
N ALA A 39 -9.64 9.58 16.04
CA ALA A 39 -10.97 9.65 15.46
C ALA A 39 -11.12 10.85 14.48
N VAL A 40 -10.57 12.01 14.84
CA VAL A 40 -10.59 13.20 13.98
C VAL A 40 -9.74 13.00 12.72
N LEU A 41 -8.53 12.46 12.88
CA LEU A 41 -7.63 12.17 11.77
C LEU A 41 -8.24 11.11 10.83
N ARG A 42 -8.80 10.03 11.38
CA ARG A 42 -9.49 8.99 10.60
C ARG A 42 -10.66 9.56 9.82
N LYS A 43 -11.49 10.42 10.42
CA LYS A 43 -12.61 11.06 9.72
C LYS A 43 -12.14 11.89 8.53
N ARG A 44 -11.04 12.63 8.69
CA ARG A 44 -10.43 13.39 7.59
C ARG A 44 -9.89 12.45 6.50
N ALA A 45 -9.14 11.42 6.87
CA ALA A 45 -8.63 10.42 5.93
C ALA A 45 -9.77 9.76 5.13
N LEU A 46 -10.89 9.44 5.78
CA LEU A 46 -12.08 8.90 5.13
C LEU A 46 -12.64 9.83 4.05
N LEU A 47 -12.67 11.14 4.26
CA LEU A 47 -13.14 12.09 3.25
C LEU A 47 -12.27 12.03 1.99
N PHE A 48 -10.93 12.03 2.15
CA PHE A 48 -9.98 11.84 1.04
C PHE A 48 -10.21 10.52 0.30
N LEU A 49 -10.40 9.43 1.03
CA LEU A 49 -10.60 8.10 0.44
C LEU A 49 -11.95 7.98 -0.27
N VAL A 50 -13.00 8.62 0.23
CA VAL A 50 -14.31 8.65 -0.42
C VAL A 50 -14.22 9.39 -1.76
N GLU A 51 -13.57 10.55 -1.79
CA GLU A 51 -13.34 11.29 -3.04
C GLU A 51 -12.54 10.46 -4.05
N PHE A 52 -11.46 9.82 -3.62
CA PHE A 52 -10.68 8.90 -4.45
C PHE A 52 -11.53 7.72 -4.97
N SER A 53 -12.39 7.15 -4.12
CA SER A 53 -13.23 6.00 -4.47
C SER A 53 -14.27 6.29 -5.56
N GLN A 54 -14.62 7.55 -5.82
CA GLN A 54 -15.53 7.90 -6.91
C GLN A 54 -14.92 7.62 -8.30
N LYS A 55 -13.58 7.63 -8.39
CA LYS A 55 -12.82 7.40 -9.63
C LYS A 55 -12.21 5.99 -9.69
N GLU A 56 -11.98 5.38 -8.53
CA GLU A 56 -11.45 4.02 -8.40
C GLU A 56 -12.58 2.98 -8.50
N ARG A 57 -12.38 1.93 -9.32
CA ARG A 57 -13.38 0.87 -9.49
C ARG A 57 -13.24 -0.24 -8.46
N ASP A 58 -12.02 -0.48 -7.97
CA ASP A 58 -11.78 -1.49 -6.96
C ASP A 58 -12.02 -0.93 -5.55
N VAL A 59 -13.20 -1.23 -4.99
CA VAL A 59 -13.61 -0.84 -3.63
C VAL A 59 -12.67 -1.36 -2.54
N PHE A 60 -11.87 -2.39 -2.81
CA PHE A 60 -10.90 -2.90 -1.85
C PHE A 60 -9.69 -1.99 -1.70
N ILE A 61 -9.36 -1.17 -2.69
CA ILE A 61 -8.24 -0.21 -2.61
C ILE A 61 -8.46 0.84 -1.51
N PRO A 62 -9.55 1.63 -1.50
CA PRO A 62 -9.79 2.60 -0.43
C PRO A 62 -10.01 1.93 0.93
N TYR A 63 -10.60 0.73 0.97
CA TYR A 63 -10.72 -0.06 2.19
C TYR A 63 -9.35 -0.42 2.78
N LEU A 64 -8.46 -1.03 1.99
CA LEU A 64 -7.11 -1.39 2.43
C LEU A 64 -6.28 -0.17 2.81
N ALA A 65 -6.42 0.94 2.07
CA ALA A 65 -5.74 2.18 2.40
C ALA A 65 -6.17 2.70 3.79
N LEU A 66 -7.45 2.59 4.14
CA LEU A 66 -7.92 2.93 5.48
C LEU A 66 -7.33 2.01 6.55
N CYS A 67 -7.29 0.69 6.31
CA CYS A 67 -6.65 -0.25 7.24
C CYS A 67 -5.17 0.06 7.45
N TYR A 68 -4.44 0.40 6.39
CA TYR A 68 -3.04 0.83 6.49
C TYR A 68 -2.89 2.14 7.25
N PHE A 69 -3.78 3.11 7.00
CA PHE A 69 -3.81 4.38 7.72
C PHE A 69 -4.06 4.18 9.22
N ASP A 70 -5.03 3.36 9.59
CA ASP A 70 -5.35 3.05 10.98
C ASP A 70 -4.16 2.41 11.69
N ARG A 71 -3.54 1.42 11.05
CA ARG A 71 -2.37 0.73 11.60
C ARG A 71 -1.18 1.68 11.76
N PHE A 72 -0.91 2.54 10.77
CA PHE A 72 0.16 3.53 10.84
C PHE A 72 -0.10 4.57 11.94
N SER A 73 -1.27 5.21 11.94
CA SER A 73 -1.64 6.24 12.93
C SER A 73 -1.83 5.69 14.35
N SER A 74 -2.03 4.38 14.50
CA SER A 74 -2.04 3.74 15.81
C SER A 74 -0.67 3.65 16.47
N ARG A 75 0.41 3.62 15.67
CA ARG A 75 1.80 3.48 16.14
C ARG A 75 2.52 4.82 16.20
N GLU A 76 2.25 5.68 15.23
CA GLU A 76 2.93 6.97 15.07
C GLU A 76 2.00 8.14 15.40
N ALA A 77 2.53 9.14 16.11
CA ALA A 77 1.82 10.36 16.37
C ALA A 77 1.81 11.23 15.11
N LEU A 78 0.68 11.20 14.39
CA LEU A 78 0.57 11.88 13.11
C LEU A 78 0.13 13.34 13.28
N ARG A 79 0.89 14.28 12.72
CA ARG A 79 0.49 15.70 12.71
C ARG A 79 -0.51 15.93 11.59
N VAL A 80 -1.40 16.90 11.78
CA VAL A 80 -2.50 17.19 10.85
C VAL A 80 -2.01 17.47 9.42
N TYR A 81 -0.86 18.15 9.26
CA TYR A 81 -0.30 18.46 7.94
C TYR A 81 0.36 17.26 7.25
N GLU A 82 0.61 16.17 7.97
CA GLU A 82 1.17 14.92 7.42
C GLU A 82 0.06 13.97 6.96
N LEU A 83 -1.20 14.29 7.25
CA LEU A 83 -2.35 13.43 7.01
C LEU A 83 -2.50 13.08 5.54
N GLU A 84 -2.47 14.07 4.67
CA GLU A 84 -2.65 13.85 3.23
C GLU A 84 -1.57 12.93 2.70
N LEU A 85 -0.30 13.24 2.99
CA LEU A 85 0.83 12.40 2.58
C LEU A 85 0.69 10.96 3.07
N ALA A 86 0.30 10.77 4.34
CA ALA A 86 0.07 9.44 4.90
C ALA A 86 -1.05 8.69 4.18
N VAL A 87 -2.17 9.36 3.87
CA VAL A 87 -3.28 8.77 3.10
C VAL A 87 -2.84 8.40 1.69
N VAL A 88 -2.07 9.25 1.00
CA VAL A 88 -1.55 8.95 -0.34
C VAL A 88 -0.60 7.76 -0.31
N CYS A 89 0.29 7.67 0.68
CA CYS A 89 1.16 6.51 0.85
C CYS A 89 0.35 5.23 1.10
N CYS A 90 -0.72 5.30 1.89
CA CYS A 90 -1.60 4.15 2.12
C CYS A 90 -2.37 3.73 0.86
N LEU A 91 -2.86 4.69 0.08
CA LEU A 91 -3.47 4.45 -1.24
C LEU A 91 -2.47 3.81 -2.21
N PHE A 92 -1.26 4.33 -2.28
CA PHE A 92 -0.19 3.78 -3.11
C PHE A 92 0.08 2.31 -2.76
N LEU A 93 0.23 1.99 -1.48
CA LEU A 93 0.43 0.62 -1.01
C LEU A 93 -0.78 -0.26 -1.35
N ALA A 94 -2.00 0.21 -1.10
CA ALA A 94 -3.21 -0.53 -1.40
C ALA A 94 -3.36 -0.83 -2.91
N SER A 95 -3.17 0.18 -3.76
CA SER A 95 -3.20 0.02 -5.21
C SER A 95 -2.12 -0.94 -5.70
N LYS A 96 -0.90 -0.86 -5.15
CA LYS A 96 0.20 -1.77 -5.49
C LYS A 96 -0.09 -3.22 -5.09
N MET A 97 -0.69 -3.44 -3.91
CA MET A 97 -1.03 -4.78 -3.44
C MET A 97 -2.22 -5.40 -4.17
N ARG A 98 -3.14 -4.57 -4.68
CA ARG A 98 -4.34 -5.03 -5.41
C ARG A 98 -4.11 -5.24 -6.90
N ASN A 99 -3.21 -4.48 -7.52
CA ASN A 99 -2.99 -4.50 -8.96
C ASN A 99 -1.68 -5.20 -9.33
N ASN A 100 -1.78 -6.39 -9.95
CA ASN A 100 -0.62 -7.16 -10.42
C ASN A 100 0.22 -6.44 -11.48
N SER A 101 -0.36 -5.46 -12.18
CA SER A 101 0.30 -4.62 -13.19
C SER A 101 0.41 -3.16 -12.71
N PHE A 102 0.66 -2.95 -11.42
CA PHE A 102 0.78 -1.62 -10.85
C PHE A 102 1.92 -0.81 -11.50
N SER A 103 1.62 0.42 -11.93
CA SER A 103 2.59 1.39 -12.43
C SER A 103 2.56 2.64 -11.57
N VAL A 104 3.73 2.99 -11.02
CA VAL A 104 3.92 4.19 -10.21
C VAL A 104 3.54 5.44 -10.99
N HIS A 105 3.96 5.53 -12.26
CA HIS A 105 3.65 6.66 -13.12
C HIS A 105 2.14 6.82 -13.33
N LEU A 106 1.42 5.73 -13.64
CA LEU A 106 -0.03 5.79 -13.84
C LEU A 106 -0.77 6.15 -12.56
N PHE A 107 -0.32 5.63 -11.42
CA PHE A 107 -0.88 6.01 -10.12
C PHE A 107 -0.73 7.51 -9.87
N LEU A 108 0.47 8.07 -10.05
CA LEU A 108 0.72 9.50 -9.82
C LEU A 108 -0.06 10.41 -10.77
N VAL A 109 -0.21 10.02 -12.04
CA VAL A 109 -1.03 10.76 -13.01
C VAL A 109 -2.50 10.73 -12.60
N SER A 110 -3.03 9.54 -12.26
CA SER A 110 -4.41 9.38 -11.78
C SER A 110 -4.67 10.17 -10.50
N PHE A 111 -3.73 10.11 -9.55
CA PHE A 111 -3.81 10.82 -8.29
C PHE A 111 -3.80 12.34 -8.47
N SER A 112 -2.89 12.87 -9.30
CA SER A 112 -2.81 14.31 -9.62
C SER A 112 -4.07 14.82 -10.32
N SER A 113 -4.74 13.98 -11.12
CA SER A 113 -6.04 14.31 -11.72
C SER A 113 -7.22 14.17 -10.74
N SER A 114 -6.99 13.52 -9.60
CA SER A 114 -8.03 13.25 -8.61
C SER A 114 -8.19 14.38 -7.60
N PHE A 115 -7.11 15.11 -7.32
CA PHE A 115 -7.08 16.21 -6.36
C PHE A 115 -6.66 17.51 -7.05
N GLU A 116 -7.59 18.46 -7.20
CA GLU A 116 -7.21 19.85 -7.44
C GLU A 116 -6.56 20.42 -6.16
N PRO A 117 -5.48 21.19 -6.27
CA PRO A 117 -4.76 21.69 -5.10
C PRO A 117 -5.60 22.75 -4.39
N GLN A 118 -6.31 22.36 -3.33
CA GLN A 118 -6.95 23.33 -2.44
C GLN A 118 -5.95 23.98 -1.46
N TYR A 119 -4.72 23.46 -1.38
CA TYR A 119 -3.57 24.05 -0.67
C TYR A 119 -2.25 23.70 -1.38
N PRO A 120 -1.19 24.55 -1.28
CA PRO A 120 0.07 24.31 -1.98
C PRO A 120 0.74 23.03 -1.44
N PRO A 121 1.13 22.09 -2.30
CA PRO A 121 1.55 20.78 -1.85
C PRO A 121 3.04 20.78 -1.53
N THR A 122 3.39 21.05 -0.27
CA THR A 122 4.75 20.81 0.22
C THR A 122 5.09 19.33 0.32
N GLY A 123 4.10 18.43 0.26
CA GLY A 123 4.28 16.98 0.39
C GLY A 123 4.37 16.17 -0.92
N LEU A 124 3.78 16.64 -2.02
CA LEU A 124 3.77 15.88 -3.30
C LEU A 124 5.17 15.79 -3.93
N THR A 125 6.04 16.78 -3.68
CA THR A 125 7.44 16.77 -4.11
C THR A 125 8.23 15.62 -3.47
N ASN A 126 7.89 15.19 -2.26
CA ASN A 126 8.58 14.07 -1.61
C ASN A 126 8.13 12.71 -2.16
N LEU A 127 6.86 12.59 -2.57
CA LEU A 127 6.34 11.38 -3.22
C LEU A 127 6.91 11.19 -4.62
N THR A 128 7.07 12.27 -5.39
CA THR A 128 7.77 12.20 -6.67
C THR A 128 9.25 11.88 -6.48
N VAL A 129 9.92 12.41 -5.46
CA VAL A 129 11.31 12.04 -5.12
C VAL A 129 11.41 10.55 -4.74
N PHE A 130 10.49 10.02 -3.93
CA PHE A 130 10.47 8.60 -3.57
C PHE A 130 10.20 7.69 -4.78
N ALA A 131 9.26 8.10 -5.65
CA ALA A 131 8.96 7.40 -6.90
C ALA A 131 10.12 7.44 -7.92
N LEU A 132 10.84 8.56 -8.00
CA LEU A 132 12.03 8.73 -8.85
C LEU A 132 13.23 7.92 -8.31
N GLN A 133 13.38 7.81 -6.99
CA GLN A 133 14.41 6.98 -6.36
C GLN A 133 14.17 5.48 -6.62
N ASP A 134 12.90 5.01 -6.56
CA ASP A 134 12.55 3.62 -6.89
C ASP A 134 12.78 3.30 -8.39
N HIS A 135 12.50 4.24 -9.29
CA HIS A 135 12.82 4.08 -10.72
C HIS A 135 14.33 4.02 -10.98
N ARG A 136 15.13 4.85 -10.28
CA ARG A 136 16.60 4.84 -10.41
C ARG A 136 17.21 3.54 -9.90
N ALA A 137 16.75 3.02 -8.76
CA ALA A 137 17.20 1.75 -8.21
C ALA A 137 16.95 0.56 -9.15
N LYS A 138 15.84 0.58 -9.91
CA LYS A 138 15.52 -0.43 -10.91
C LYS A 138 16.34 -0.30 -12.20
N SER A 139 16.70 0.91 -12.62
CA SER A 139 17.59 1.11 -13.78
C SER A 139 19.04 0.69 -13.53
N GLU A 140 19.51 0.76 -12.28
CA GLU A 140 20.89 0.37 -11.91
C GLU A 140 21.08 -1.15 -11.80
N HIS A 141 20.01 -1.93 -11.60
CA HIS A 141 20.07 -3.40 -11.60
C HIS A 141 20.01 -4.03 -13.01
N GLN A 142 19.63 -3.27 -14.04
CA GLN A 142 19.57 -3.76 -15.43
C GLN A 142 20.89 -3.53 -16.21
N GLN A 143 21.92 -2.96 -15.59
CA GLN A 143 23.20 -2.61 -16.24
C GLN A 143 24.43 -3.32 -15.64
N ARG A 144 24.30 -4.52 -15.06
CA ARG A 144 25.51 -5.36 -14.84
C ARG A 144 25.88 -6.05 -16.16
N PRO A 145 27.04 -5.74 -16.77
CA PRO A 145 27.50 -6.48 -17.94
C PRO A 145 27.88 -7.89 -17.51
N TYR A 146 27.47 -8.89 -18.29
CA TYR A 146 28.05 -10.23 -18.25
C TYR A 146 29.54 -10.11 -18.56
N THR A 147 30.40 -10.20 -17.55
CA THR A 147 31.82 -10.52 -17.74
C THR A 147 31.89 -12.02 -18.00
N GLY A 148 31.81 -12.41 -19.27
CA GLY A 148 32.21 -13.73 -19.72
C GLY A 148 33.73 -13.83 -19.62
N ASP A 149 34.20 -14.54 -18.61
CA ASP A 149 35.61 -14.89 -18.47
C ASP A 149 35.86 -16.13 -19.33
N GLY A 150 36.66 -15.95 -20.39
CA GLY A 150 37.18 -17.02 -21.22
C GLY A 150 38.57 -17.40 -20.75
N GLY A 151 38.78 -18.68 -20.43
CA GLY A 151 40.07 -19.22 -20.06
C GLY A 151 40.16 -20.70 -20.42
N SER A 152 40.74 -20.96 -21.59
CA SER A 152 41.00 -22.26 -22.21
C SER A 152 42.12 -23.05 -21.50
N ASP A 153 41.92 -24.37 -21.44
CA ASP A 153 42.86 -25.47 -21.68
C ASP A 153 44.29 -25.50 -21.09
N SER A 154 44.57 -26.64 -20.41
CA SER A 154 45.74 -27.53 -20.57
C SER A 154 46.73 -27.73 -19.40
N GLN A 155 46.72 -28.99 -18.91
CA GLN A 155 47.85 -29.91 -18.63
C GLN A 155 48.69 -29.85 -17.33
N CYS A 156 49.20 -31.06 -17.01
CA CYS A 156 50.15 -31.53 -15.99
C CYS A 156 49.53 -31.88 -14.62
N ALA A 157 49.64 -33.09 -14.05
CA ALA A 157 50.47 -34.28 -14.33
C ALA A 157 49.77 -35.55 -13.81
#